data_AF-A0AAN8G0K4-F1
#
_entry.id   AF-A0AAN8G0K4-F1
#
_cell.length_a   1.000
_cell.length_b   1.000
_cell.length_c   1.000
_cell.angle_alpha   90.00
_cell.angle_beta   90.00
_cell.angle_gamma   90.00
#
_symmetry.space_group_name_H-M   'P 1'
#
loop_
_entity.id
_entity.type
_entity.pdbx_description
1 polymer ?
#
loop_
_entity_poly.entity_id
_entity_poly.type
_entity_poly.pdbx_seq_one_letter_code
_entity_poly.pdbx_strand_id
1 'polypeptide(L)'
;MAQKPLTYKQKSGIAFIEQDDPPFIKEMKKKMGYKEPPKLEDKFEDEGPSDFDDAQTELLRMKEEDRPQVVVLDPETDLSREELNKELVHKQKEEDDKKIAEGKIVFKKPVKRHTTEDAKEDVKEKKKKEEVKQPDSRLLSFGDDEEEDE
;
A
#
# COMPACT_ATOMS: atom_id res chain seq x y z
N MET A 1 29.90 -20.69 -19.14
CA MET A 1 30.48 -20.30 -20.44
C MET A 1 31.82 -19.65 -20.18
N ALA A 2 32.91 -20.14 -20.77
CA ALA A 2 34.24 -19.57 -20.53
C ALA A 2 34.33 -18.20 -21.23
N GLN A 3 34.57 -17.14 -20.47
CA GLN A 3 34.74 -15.81 -21.05
C GLN A 3 36.04 -15.77 -21.88
N LYS A 4 35.98 -15.16 -23.07
CA LYS A 4 37.17 -14.96 -23.90
C LYS A 4 38.18 -14.08 -23.15
N PRO A 5 39.48 -14.43 -23.17
CA PRO A 5 40.48 -13.64 -22.47
C PRO A 5 40.57 -12.24 -23.09
N LEU A 6 40.45 -11.21 -22.25
CA LEU A 6 40.62 -9.80 -22.64
C LEU A 6 42.01 -9.56 -23.23
N THR A 7 42.11 -8.71 -24.25
CA THR A 7 43.40 -8.28 -24.83
C THR A 7 44.14 -7.32 -23.89
N TYR A 8 45.46 -7.22 -24.03
CA TYR A 8 46.30 -6.37 -23.15
C TYR A 8 45.83 -4.91 -23.07
N LYS A 9 45.43 -4.32 -24.20
CA LYS A 9 44.87 -2.95 -24.28
C LYS A 9 43.52 -2.80 -23.58
N GLN A 10 42.72 -3.87 -23.54
CA GLN A 10 41.44 -3.88 -22.83
C GLN A 10 41.65 -4.02 -21.31
N LYS A 11 42.67 -4.75 -20.88
CA LYS A 11 43.02 -4.88 -19.45
C LYS A 11 43.57 -3.60 -18.85
N SER A 12 44.31 -2.80 -19.62
CA SER A 12 44.93 -1.56 -19.12
C SER A 12 43.93 -0.45 -18.75
N GLY A 13 42.65 -0.56 -19.14
CA GLY A 13 41.61 0.41 -18.80
C GLY A 13 40.69 0.00 -17.64
N ILE A 14 40.88 -1.18 -17.05
CA ILE A 14 39.98 -1.71 -16.02
C ILE A 14 40.57 -1.44 -14.64
N ALA A 15 39.90 -0.61 -13.85
CA ALA A 15 40.33 -0.27 -12.49
C ALA A 15 39.87 -1.31 -11.43
N PHE A 16 38.73 -1.97 -11.66
CA PHE A 16 38.14 -2.92 -10.73
C PHE A 16 37.38 -4.01 -11.48
N ILE A 17 37.51 -5.26 -11.03
CA ILE A 17 36.76 -6.42 -11.51
C ILE A 17 36.12 -7.05 -10.28
N GLU A 18 34.80 -7.03 -10.24
CA GLU A 18 34.05 -7.79 -9.23
C GLU A 18 34.15 -9.28 -9.59
N GLN A 19 34.94 -10.02 -8.81
CA GLN A 19 35.03 -11.48 -8.94
C GLN A 19 34.09 -12.12 -7.94
N ASP A 20 33.32 -13.10 -8.41
CA ASP A 20 32.53 -13.95 -7.51
C ASP A 20 33.40 -14.63 -6.45
N ASP A 21 32.81 -14.93 -5.31
CA ASP A 21 33.48 -15.72 -4.27
C ASP A 21 34.01 -17.05 -4.82
N PRO A 22 35.23 -17.46 -4.42
CA PRO A 22 35.77 -18.76 -4.76
C PRO A 22 34.92 -19.89 -4.15
N PRO A 23 34.96 -21.11 -4.73
CA PRO A 23 34.05 -22.20 -4.38
C PRO A 23 34.11 -22.59 -2.88
N PHE A 24 35.30 -22.52 -2.26
CA PHE A 24 35.44 -22.83 -0.83
C PHE A 24 34.68 -21.84 0.08
N ILE A 25 34.68 -20.54 -0.26
CA ILE A 25 33.97 -19.51 0.52
C ILE A 25 32.46 -19.67 0.33
N LYS A 26 32.01 -19.99 -0.89
CA LYS A 26 30.59 -20.28 -1.17
C LYS A 26 30.08 -21.47 -0.33
N GLU A 27 30.86 -22.55 -0.25
CA GLU A 27 30.53 -23.71 0.58
C GLU A 27 30.51 -23.37 2.07
N MET A 28 31.48 -22.59 2.54
CA MET A 28 31.56 -22.16 3.94
C MET A 28 30.38 -21.25 4.31
N LYS A 29 30.06 -20.25 3.47
CA LYS A 29 28.89 -19.37 3.62
C LYS A 29 27.59 -20.17 3.67
N LYS A 30 27.45 -21.19 2.81
CA LYS A 30 26.30 -22.10 2.79
C LYS A 30 26.19 -22.93 4.09
N LYS A 31 27.30 -23.48 4.59
CA LYS A 31 27.35 -24.23 5.85
C LYS A 31 27.00 -23.36 7.06
N MET A 32 27.40 -22.09 7.04
CA MET A 32 27.11 -21.10 8.08
C MET A 32 25.72 -20.47 7.98
N GLY A 33 24.91 -20.85 6.99
CA GLY A 33 23.56 -20.30 6.79
C GLY A 33 23.55 -18.83 6.35
N TYR A 34 24.62 -18.34 5.75
CA TYR A 34 24.70 -16.97 5.24
C TYR A 34 23.71 -16.78 4.08
N LYS A 35 22.79 -15.83 4.23
CA LYS A 35 21.91 -15.35 3.17
C LYS A 35 22.43 -14.01 2.70
N GLU A 36 22.64 -13.87 1.38
CA GLU A 36 23.04 -12.58 0.81
C GLU A 36 21.95 -11.54 1.12
N PRO A 37 22.34 -10.32 1.53
CA PRO A 37 21.38 -9.25 1.71
C PRO A 37 20.69 -8.93 0.37
N PRO A 38 19.47 -8.38 0.39
CA PRO A 38 18.76 -8.00 -0.82
C PRO A 38 19.65 -7.09 -1.68
N LYS A 39 19.84 -7.47 -2.93
CA LYS A 39 20.66 -6.73 -3.89
C LYS A 39 19.89 -5.51 -4.39
N LEU A 40 20.59 -4.59 -5.06
CA LEU A 40 19.94 -3.42 -5.66
C LEU A 40 18.92 -3.85 -6.73
N GLU A 41 19.25 -4.89 -7.51
CA GLU A 41 18.37 -5.49 -8.54
C GLU A 41 17.04 -6.00 -7.96
N ASP A 42 17.05 -6.60 -6.77
CA ASP A 42 15.83 -7.07 -6.10
C ASP A 42 14.82 -5.94 -5.81
N LYS A 43 15.27 -4.67 -5.81
CA LYS A 43 14.39 -3.50 -5.64
C LYS A 43 13.72 -3.05 -6.94
N PHE A 44 14.24 -3.48 -8.09
CA PHE A 44 13.67 -3.16 -9.40
C PHE A 44 12.66 -4.22 -9.86
N GLU A 45 12.75 -5.45 -9.34
CA GLU A 45 11.78 -6.52 -9.59
C GLU A 45 10.48 -6.36 -8.80
N ASP A 46 10.50 -5.58 -7.71
CA ASP A 46 9.30 -5.23 -6.97
C ASP A 46 8.51 -4.21 -7.79
N GLU A 47 7.66 -4.70 -8.70
CA GLU A 47 6.59 -3.93 -9.30
C GLU A 47 5.76 -3.37 -8.14
N GLY A 48 6.05 -2.13 -7.75
CA GLY A 48 5.28 -1.41 -6.76
C GLY A 48 3.78 -1.49 -7.11
N PRO A 49 2.89 -1.39 -6.11
CA PRO A 49 1.46 -1.62 -6.27
C PRO A 49 0.92 -0.98 -7.55
N SER A 50 0.55 -1.82 -8.53
CA SER A 50 0.07 -1.41 -9.85
C SER A 50 -1.24 -0.61 -9.79
N ASP A 51 -1.87 -0.55 -8.60
CA ASP A 51 -3.11 0.19 -8.33
C ASP A 51 -2.98 1.72 -8.46
N PHE A 52 -1.76 2.26 -8.57
CA PHE A 52 -1.53 3.71 -8.64
C PHE A 52 -1.54 4.30 -10.05
N ASP A 53 -1.52 3.49 -11.12
CA ASP A 53 -1.36 3.99 -12.50
C ASP A 53 -2.63 3.83 -13.36
N ASP A 54 -3.75 3.44 -12.75
CA ASP A 54 -5.04 3.46 -13.44
C ASP A 54 -5.49 4.91 -13.63
N ALA A 55 -5.61 5.36 -14.88
CA ALA A 55 -6.09 6.71 -15.20
C ALA A 55 -7.45 7.03 -14.56
N GLN A 56 -8.24 6.01 -14.23
CA GLN A 56 -9.49 6.14 -13.48
C GLN A 56 -9.24 6.54 -12.02
N THR A 57 -8.26 5.95 -11.34
CA THR A 57 -7.94 6.30 -9.94
C THR A 57 -7.31 7.68 -9.82
N GLU A 58 -6.54 8.11 -10.82
CA GLU A 58 -6.01 9.49 -10.95
C GLU A 58 -7.16 10.51 -10.98
N LEU A 59 -8.17 10.29 -11.83
CA LEU A 59 -9.34 11.17 -11.96
C LEU A 59 -10.21 11.21 -10.70
N LEU A 60 -10.29 10.09 -9.96
CA LEU A 60 -10.99 10.01 -8.67
C LEU A 60 -10.23 10.73 -7.54
N ARG A 61 -8.90 10.85 -7.66
CA ARG A 61 -8.05 11.51 -6.67
C ARG A 61 -7.99 13.02 -6.88
N MET A 62 -8.15 13.48 -8.12
CA MET A 62 -8.26 14.90 -8.44
C MET A 62 -9.49 15.52 -7.77
N LYS A 63 -9.32 16.76 -7.30
CA LYS A 63 -10.44 17.54 -6.75
C LYS A 63 -11.48 17.73 -7.85
N GLU A 64 -12.77 17.74 -7.49
CA GLU A 64 -13.83 17.85 -8.50
C GLU A 64 -13.72 19.10 -9.39
N GLU A 65 -13.13 20.16 -8.85
CA GLU A 65 -12.89 21.47 -9.49
C GLU A 65 -11.74 21.42 -10.52
N ASP A 66 -10.79 20.50 -10.35
CA ASP A 66 -9.60 20.35 -11.20
C ASP A 66 -9.84 19.36 -12.36
N ARG A 67 -10.98 18.65 -12.35
CA ARG A 67 -11.36 17.72 -13.41
C ARG A 67 -11.75 18.47 -14.69
N PRO A 68 -11.46 17.92 -15.89
CA PRO A 68 -11.82 18.57 -17.15
C PRO A 68 -13.33 18.76 -17.27
N GLN A 69 -13.73 19.87 -17.90
CA GLN A 69 -15.13 20.17 -18.18
C GLN A 69 -15.67 19.20 -19.24
N VAL A 70 -16.76 18.50 -18.91
CA VAL A 70 -17.50 17.67 -19.87
C VAL A 70 -18.48 18.56 -20.62
N VAL A 71 -18.45 18.49 -21.96
CA VAL A 71 -19.38 19.19 -22.86
C VAL A 71 -20.19 18.14 -23.60
N VAL A 72 -21.51 18.23 -23.51
CA VAL A 72 -22.47 17.35 -24.20
C VAL A 72 -22.80 18.01 -25.54
N LEU A 73 -22.48 17.34 -26.65
CA LEU A 73 -22.78 17.84 -27.99
C LEU A 73 -24.11 17.26 -28.49
N ASP A 74 -24.31 15.95 -28.29
CA ASP A 74 -25.49 15.23 -28.74
C ASP A 74 -26.20 14.54 -27.56
N PRO A 75 -27.42 14.97 -27.19
CA PRO A 75 -28.10 14.49 -25.97
C PRO A 75 -28.62 13.05 -26.06
N GLU A 76 -28.63 12.44 -27.25
CA GLU A 76 -29.06 11.04 -27.44
C GLU A 76 -27.91 10.04 -27.26
N THR A 77 -26.67 10.48 -27.48
CA THR A 77 -25.47 9.62 -27.44
C THR A 77 -24.52 9.95 -26.30
N ASP A 78 -24.43 11.22 -25.93
CA ASP A 78 -23.51 11.71 -24.91
C ASP A 78 -24.17 11.67 -23.53
N LEU A 79 -23.44 11.13 -22.55
CA LEU A 79 -23.88 11.11 -21.16
C LEU A 79 -23.61 12.45 -20.48
N SER A 80 -24.60 12.98 -19.78
CA SER A 80 -24.40 14.13 -18.91
C SER A 80 -23.57 13.76 -17.67
N ARG A 81 -22.98 14.77 -17.01
CA ARG A 81 -22.22 14.58 -15.77
C ARG A 81 -23.03 13.83 -14.70
N GLU A 82 -24.33 14.10 -14.61
CA GLU A 82 -25.19 13.47 -13.61
C GLU A 82 -25.46 11.99 -13.91
N GLU A 83 -25.72 11.65 -15.18
CA GLU A 83 -25.94 10.28 -15.61
C GLU A 83 -24.68 9.44 -15.47
N LEU A 84 -23.52 10.00 -15.84
CA LEU A 84 -22.23 9.36 -15.67
C LEU A 84 -21.93 9.04 -14.19
N ASN A 85 -22.22 9.98 -13.28
CA ASN A 85 -22.08 9.74 -11.84
C ASN A 85 -23.02 8.64 -11.33
N LYS A 86 -24.27 8.61 -11.81
CA LYS A 86 -25.24 7.56 -11.44
C LYS A 86 -24.79 6.19 -11.92
N GLU A 87 -24.29 6.10 -13.15
CA GLU A 87 -23.79 4.84 -13.73
C GLU A 87 -22.52 4.36 -13.01
N LEU A 88 -21.61 5.26 -12.64
CA LEU A 88 -20.42 4.92 -11.86
C LEU A 88 -20.77 4.36 -10.49
N VAL A 89 -21.73 4.97 -9.78
CA VAL A 89 -22.21 4.46 -8.49
C VAL A 89 -22.87 3.08 -8.66
N HIS A 90 -23.59 2.84 -9.75
CA HIS A 90 -24.18 1.53 -10.04
C HIS A 90 -23.11 0.47 -10.28
N LYS A 91 -22.10 0.78 -11.12
CA LYS A 91 -20.98 -0.12 -11.40
C LYS A 91 -20.18 -0.45 -10.13
N GLN A 92 -19.90 0.54 -9.29
CA GLN A 92 -19.20 0.30 -8.02
C GLN A 92 -19.98 -0.64 -7.10
N LYS A 93 -21.30 -0.47 -6.98
CA LYS A 93 -22.14 -1.37 -6.20
C LYS A 93 -22.13 -2.80 -6.75
N GLU A 94 -22.23 -2.97 -8.06
CA GLU A 94 -22.14 -4.29 -8.68
C GLU A 94 -20.78 -4.96 -8.46
N GLU A 95 -19.69 -4.19 -8.55
CA GLU A 95 -18.35 -4.71 -8.26
C GLU A 95 -18.19 -5.08 -6.79
N ASP A 96 -18.72 -4.28 -5.88
CA ASP A 96 -18.71 -4.57 -4.45
C ASP A 96 -19.54 -5.82 -4.14
N ASP A 97 -20.73 -5.97 -4.74
CA ASP A 97 -21.57 -7.17 -4.61
C ASP A 97 -20.86 -8.42 -5.16
N LYS A 98 -20.14 -8.31 -6.29
CA LYS A 98 -19.31 -9.40 -6.84
C LYS A 98 -18.16 -9.75 -5.88
N LYS A 99 -17.45 -8.76 -5.34
CA LYS A 99 -16.35 -8.97 -4.37
C LYS A 99 -16.87 -9.61 -3.07
N ILE A 100 -18.07 -9.22 -2.61
CA ILE A 100 -18.75 -9.81 -1.46
C ILE A 100 -19.10 -11.27 -1.74
N ALA A 101 -19.65 -11.59 -2.92
CA ALA A 101 -19.98 -12.96 -3.32
C ALA A 101 -18.74 -13.85 -3.45
N GLU A 102 -17.62 -13.31 -3.93
CA GLU A 102 -16.31 -13.99 -3.98
C GLU A 102 -15.62 -14.10 -2.61
N GLY A 103 -16.18 -13.49 -1.55
CA GLY A 103 -15.59 -13.48 -0.21
C GLY A 103 -14.37 -12.57 -0.04
N LYS A 104 -14.09 -11.70 -1.02
CA LYS A 104 -12.95 -10.75 -1.03
C LYS A 104 -13.35 -9.41 -0.42
N ILE A 105 -13.66 -9.40 0.87
CA ILE A 105 -14.04 -8.18 1.59
C ILE A 105 -12.77 -7.44 2.05
N VAL A 106 -12.59 -6.20 1.60
CA VAL A 106 -11.48 -5.33 2.02
C VAL A 106 -12.00 -4.20 2.91
N PHE A 107 -11.55 -4.16 4.16
CA PHE A 107 -11.89 -3.06 5.07
C PHE A 107 -11.01 -1.84 4.79
N LYS A 108 -11.62 -0.76 4.32
CA LYS A 108 -10.94 0.53 4.22
C LYS A 108 -10.72 1.12 5.61
N LYS A 109 -9.50 1.58 5.87
CA LYS A 109 -9.15 2.29 7.10
C LYS A 109 -10.06 3.52 7.27
N PRO A 110 -10.60 3.78 8.48
CA PRO A 110 -11.41 4.98 8.70
C PRO A 110 -10.59 6.24 8.43
N VAL A 111 -11.13 7.15 7.62
CA VAL A 111 -10.54 8.46 7.38
C VAL A 111 -10.77 9.32 8.63
N LYS A 112 -9.70 9.87 9.21
CA LYS A 112 -9.82 10.81 10.33
C LYS A 112 -10.67 11.99 9.86
N ARG A 113 -11.77 12.28 10.56
CA ARG A 113 -12.55 13.50 10.35
C ARG A 113 -11.61 14.67 10.63
N HIS A 114 -11.33 15.49 9.62
CA HIS A 114 -10.69 16.78 9.84
C HIS A 114 -11.76 17.67 10.46
N THR A 115 -11.67 17.90 11.76
CA THR A 115 -12.35 19.02 12.40
C THR A 115 -11.77 20.28 11.77
N THR A 116 -12.62 21.06 11.13
CA THR A 116 -12.30 22.39 10.59
C THR A 116 -12.00 23.31 11.77
N GLU A 117 -10.76 23.30 12.25
CA GLU A 117 -10.13 24.40 12.99
C GLU A 117 -8.64 24.04 13.18
N ASP A 118 -7.80 24.98 12.77
CA ASP A 118 -6.37 25.12 13.08
C ASP A 118 -5.35 24.30 12.28
N ALA A 119 -4.96 24.90 11.16
CA ALA A 119 -3.58 24.92 10.73
C ALA A 119 -2.70 25.55 11.84
N LYS A 120 -1.77 24.77 12.41
CA LYS A 120 -0.38 25.16 12.80
C LYS A 120 0.33 24.05 13.57
N GLU A 121 1.63 23.93 13.27
CA GLU A 121 2.72 23.38 14.09
C GLU A 121 3.10 21.87 13.98
N ASP A 122 4.05 21.66 13.07
CA ASP A 122 5.35 20.99 13.23
C ASP A 122 5.56 19.83 14.24
N VAL A 123 5.97 18.70 13.66
CA VAL A 123 7.04 17.75 14.05
C VAL A 123 7.37 17.60 15.55
N LYS A 124 7.10 16.40 16.10
CA LYS A 124 8.00 15.75 17.07
C LYS A 124 7.83 14.22 17.08
N GLU A 125 8.93 13.55 16.79
CA GLU A 125 9.11 12.09 16.93
C GLU A 125 9.06 11.60 18.39
N LYS A 126 8.90 10.28 18.51
CA LYS A 126 9.30 9.34 19.60
C LYS A 126 8.26 9.10 20.71
N LYS A 127 7.70 7.89 20.74
CA LYS A 127 8.27 6.71 21.46
C LYS A 127 7.28 5.53 21.39
N LYS A 128 7.80 4.35 21.07
CA LYS A 128 7.14 3.07 21.37
C LYS A 128 6.83 3.02 22.87
N LYS A 129 5.57 2.79 23.22
CA LYS A 129 5.20 2.10 24.46
C LYS A 129 4.38 0.89 24.08
N GLU A 130 4.99 -0.26 24.32
CA GLU A 130 4.35 -1.54 24.51
C GLU A 130 3.48 -1.40 25.77
N GLU A 131 2.16 -1.42 25.62
CA GLU A 131 1.25 -1.59 26.75
C GLU A 131 0.32 -2.78 26.50
N VAL A 132 0.40 -3.66 27.49
CA VAL A 132 -0.18 -4.98 27.62
C VAL A 132 -1.71 -4.92 27.59
N LYS A 133 -2.32 -5.89 26.90
CA LYS A 133 -3.77 -6.14 26.92
C LYS A 133 -4.29 -6.23 28.36
N GLN A 134 -5.19 -5.35 28.76
CA GLN A 134 -6.04 -5.56 29.93
C GLN A 134 -7.40 -6.09 29.45
N PRO A 135 -7.90 -7.24 29.96
CA PRO A 135 -9.25 -7.67 29.68
C PRO A 135 -10.23 -6.81 30.47
N ASP A 136 -11.26 -6.29 29.78
CA ASP A 136 -12.33 -5.49 30.39
C ASP A 136 -13.04 -6.28 31.50
N SER A 137 -12.65 -6.04 32.75
CA SER A 137 -13.35 -6.52 33.94
C SER A 137 -14.55 -5.62 34.22
N ARG A 138 -15.56 -5.67 33.35
CA ARG A 138 -16.94 -5.26 33.63
C ARG A 138 -17.91 -6.34 33.12
N LEU A 139 -17.66 -7.55 33.58
CA LEU A 139 -18.48 -8.74 33.38
C LEU A 139 -18.98 -9.32 34.71
N LEU A 140 -19.07 -8.52 35.77
CA LEU A 140 -19.71 -8.93 37.01
C LEU A 140 -20.52 -7.77 37.59
N SER A 141 -21.77 -8.11 37.90
CA SER A 141 -22.93 -7.32 38.28
C SER A 141 -22.75 -6.57 39.60
N PHE A 142 -23.09 -5.29 39.61
CA PHE A 142 -23.50 -4.62 40.85
C PHE A 142 -24.92 -5.10 41.18
N GLY A 143 -25.01 -6.11 42.03
CA GLY A 143 -26.11 -6.19 42.98
C GLY A 143 -25.75 -5.23 44.10
N ASP A 144 -26.33 -4.03 44.03
CA ASP A 144 -26.38 -3.10 45.15
C ASP A 144 -27.77 -3.28 45.78
N ASP A 145 -27.71 -3.68 47.03
CA ASP A 145 -28.79 -4.08 47.91
C ASP A 145 -29.51 -2.82 48.40
N GLU A 146 -30.74 -2.57 47.94
CA GLU A 146 -31.66 -1.65 48.64
C GLU A 146 -32.94 -2.41 49.01
N GLU A 147 -32.92 -2.83 50.27
CA GLU A 147 -33.98 -2.93 51.27
C GLU A 147 -35.44 -2.58 50.85
N GLU A 148 -36.34 -3.52 51.20
CA GLU A 148 -37.55 -3.29 52.01
C GLU A 148 -38.62 -2.30 51.49
N ASP A 149 -39.59 -2.82 50.72
CA ASP A 149 -41.00 -2.37 50.77
C ASP A 149 -41.92 -3.48 50.18
N GLU A 150 -42.37 -4.41 51.04
CA GLU A 150 -43.76 -4.93 51.22
C GLU A 150 -43.80 -6.19 52.10
#